data_AF-A0A382MGM2-F1
#
_entry.id   AF-A0A382MGM2-F1
#
_cell.length_a   1.000
_cell.length_b   1.000
_cell.length_c   1.000
_cell.angle_alpha   90.00
_cell.angle_beta   90.00
_cell.angle_gamma   90.00
#
_symmetry.space_group_name_H-M   'P 1'
#
loop_
_entity.id
_entity.type
_entity.pdbx_description
1 polymer ?
#
loop_
_entity_poly.entity_id
_entity_poly.type
_entity_poly.pdbx_seq_one_letter_code
_entity_poly.pdbx_strand_id
1 'polypeptide(L)'
;MNELKELEITKRSGNEKFQYGSNNLDFNLLSFWQWSSSDVVSNYTRGILAEYMVGKALGCIKDDDVRDEGRAYDLDTQAGVRIEVKSAAYVQSW
;
A
#
# COMPACT_ATOMS: atom_id res chain seq x y z
N MET A 1 14.48 -27.62 12.59
CA MET A 1 13.50 -26.81 11.86
C MET A 1 14.29 -25.62 11.32
N ASN A 2 14.43 -25.47 10.00
CA ASN A 2 15.18 -24.32 9.47
C ASN A 2 14.32 -23.07 9.67
N GLU A 3 14.85 -22.06 10.36
CA GLU A 3 14.21 -20.75 10.44
C GLU A 3 14.12 -20.16 9.03
N LEU A 4 12.90 -19.87 8.59
CA LEU A 4 12.66 -19.14 7.35
C LEU A 4 12.84 -17.66 7.66
N LYS A 5 13.68 -16.98 6.88
CA LYS A 5 13.87 -15.53 6.99
C LYS A 5 12.65 -14.81 6.44
N GLU A 6 12.38 -13.64 7.00
CA GLU A 6 11.43 -12.69 6.44
C GLU A 6 11.85 -12.28 5.03
N LEU A 7 10.87 -12.09 4.14
CA LEU A 7 11.10 -11.67 2.77
C LEU A 7 11.31 -10.17 2.74
N GLU A 8 12.39 -9.72 2.10
CA GLU A 8 12.56 -8.30 1.79
C GLU A 8 11.56 -7.88 0.72
N ILE A 9 10.70 -6.92 1.08
CA ILE A 9 9.71 -6.36 0.17
C ILE A 9 10.28 -5.11 -0.48
N THR A 10 10.19 -5.04 -1.81
CA THR A 10 10.55 -3.86 -2.60
C THR A 10 9.33 -3.37 -3.36
N LYS A 11 9.26 -2.05 -3.59
CA LYS A 11 8.18 -1.45 -4.37
C LYS A 11 8.19 -2.00 -5.80
N ARG A 12 7.06 -2.58 -6.19
CA ARG A 12 6.86 -3.12 -7.54
C ARG A 12 6.49 -2.00 -8.52
N SER A 13 6.81 -2.20 -9.79
CA SER A 13 6.52 -1.25 -10.86
C SER A 13 5.06 -1.29 -11.31
N GLY A 14 4.38 -2.42 -11.11
CA GLY A 14 3.06 -2.72 -11.67
C GLY A 14 3.13 -3.36 -13.08
N ASN A 15 4.27 -3.28 -13.77
CA ASN A 15 4.45 -3.85 -15.10
C ASN A 15 4.76 -5.36 -15.07
N GLU A 16 5.00 -5.94 -13.90
CA GLU A 16 5.28 -7.36 -13.72
C GLU A 16 4.12 -8.21 -14.25
N LYS A 17 4.42 -9.13 -15.17
CA LYS A 17 3.45 -10.09 -15.72
C LYS A 17 3.30 -11.28 -14.78
N PHE A 18 2.06 -11.75 -14.63
CA PHE A 18 1.82 -13.04 -13.98
C PHE A 18 2.33 -14.17 -14.88
N GLN A 19 2.77 -15.27 -14.28
CA GLN A 19 3.39 -16.37 -15.00
C GLN A 19 2.73 -17.71 -14.68
N TYR A 20 2.61 -18.56 -15.71
CA TYR A 20 2.27 -19.96 -15.58
C TYR A 20 3.40 -20.81 -16.17
N GLY A 21 4.19 -21.44 -15.30
CA GLY A 21 5.47 -22.04 -15.69
C GLY A 21 6.42 -20.99 -16.25
N SER A 22 6.90 -21.19 -17.48
CA SER A 22 7.78 -20.24 -18.17
C SER A 22 7.05 -19.22 -19.05
N ASN A 23 5.72 -19.25 -19.10
CA ASN A 23 4.92 -18.38 -19.96
C ASN A 23 4.37 -17.17 -19.18
N ASN A 24 4.50 -15.98 -19.76
CA ASN A 24 3.80 -14.79 -19.27
C ASN A 24 2.31 -14.85 -19.65
N LEU A 25 1.45 -14.43 -18.73
CA LEU A 25 0.01 -14.26 -18.94
C LEU A 25 -0.31 -12.85 -19.46
N ASP A 26 -1.53 -12.65 -19.96
CA ASP A 26 -1.93 -11.39 -20.60
C ASP A 26 -2.23 -10.24 -19.63
N PHE A 27 -2.20 -10.48 -18.31
CA PHE A 27 -2.45 -9.50 -17.25
C PHE A 27 -1.20 -9.26 -16.38
N ASN A 28 -1.20 -8.14 -15.65
CA ASN A 28 -0.04 -7.67 -14.87
C ASN A 28 -0.43 -7.21 -13.46
N LEU A 29 0.57 -6.94 -12.63
CA LEU A 29 0.37 -6.51 -11.25
C LEU A 29 -0.46 -5.21 -11.14
N LEU A 30 -0.29 -4.28 -12.08
CA LEU A 30 -1.08 -3.06 -12.14
C LEU A 30 -2.59 -3.36 -12.32
N SER A 31 -2.96 -4.28 -13.21
CA SER A 31 -4.35 -4.67 -13.40
C SER A 31 -4.97 -5.28 -12.14
N PHE A 32 -4.19 -6.03 -11.36
CA PHE A 32 -4.61 -6.54 -10.06
C PHE A 32 -4.84 -5.40 -9.06
N TRP A 33 -3.89 -4.46 -8.92
CA TRP A 33 -4.04 -3.31 -8.02
C TRP A 33 -5.22 -2.41 -8.39
N GLN A 34 -5.46 -2.22 -9.69
CA GLN A 34 -6.64 -1.49 -10.16
C GLN A 34 -7.92 -2.24 -9.76
N TRP A 35 -7.99 -3.55 -9.98
CA TRP A 35 -9.15 -4.33 -9.55
C TRP A 35 -9.35 -4.29 -8.03
N SER A 36 -8.29 -4.35 -7.23
CA SER A 36 -8.38 -4.40 -5.76
C SER A 36 -8.70 -3.05 -5.11
N SER A 37 -8.25 -1.95 -5.71
CA SER A 37 -8.15 -0.66 -5.01
C SER A 37 -8.75 0.53 -5.78
N SER A 38 -9.43 0.31 -6.91
CA SER A 38 -10.06 1.41 -7.68
C SER A 38 -11.25 2.05 -6.95
N ASP A 39 -11.94 1.31 -6.09
CA ASP A 39 -12.92 1.93 -5.20
C ASP A 39 -12.19 2.60 -4.05
N VAL A 40 -11.83 3.86 -4.21
CA VAL A 40 -11.06 4.65 -3.23
C VAL A 40 -11.89 5.21 -2.08
N VAL A 41 -13.22 5.10 -2.14
CA VAL A 41 -14.13 5.60 -1.09
C VAL A 41 -14.67 4.48 -0.20
N SER A 42 -14.27 3.23 -0.47
CA SER A 42 -14.62 2.08 0.36
C SER A 42 -14.11 2.23 1.79
N ASN A 43 -14.74 1.51 2.70
CA ASN A 43 -14.31 1.47 4.10
C ASN A 43 -12.87 0.96 4.30
N TYR A 44 -12.36 0.18 3.36
CA TYR A 44 -11.02 -0.40 3.43
C TYR A 44 -9.95 0.54 2.84
N THR A 45 -10.13 0.94 1.58
CA THR A 45 -9.14 1.71 0.82
C THR A 45 -9.08 3.18 1.23
N ARG A 46 -10.18 3.77 1.72
CA ARG A 46 -10.22 5.21 2.07
C ARG A 46 -9.23 5.56 3.17
N GLY A 47 -9.06 4.68 4.17
CA GLY A 47 -8.06 4.85 5.23
C GLY A 47 -6.64 4.87 4.66
N ILE A 48 -6.32 3.90 3.80
CA ILE A 48 -5.02 3.78 3.14
C ILE A 48 -4.72 5.00 2.25
N LEU A 49 -5.72 5.50 1.51
CA LEU A 49 -5.57 6.71 0.71
C LEU A 49 -5.30 7.94 1.58
N ALA A 50 -5.99 8.09 2.70
CA ALA A 50 -5.77 9.19 3.63
C ALA A 50 -4.36 9.15 4.24
N GLU A 51 -3.90 7.97 4.68
CA GLU A 51 -2.52 7.75 5.14
C GLU A 51 -1.52 8.19 4.08
N TYR A 52 -1.69 7.75 2.82
CA TYR A 52 -0.81 8.11 1.72
C TYR A 52 -0.78 9.63 1.48
N MET A 53 -1.94 10.29 1.45
CA MET A 53 -2.03 11.74 1.24
C MET A 53 -1.35 12.53 2.35
N VAL A 54 -1.61 12.20 3.62
CA VAL A 54 -0.97 12.84 4.77
C VAL A 54 0.54 12.58 4.74
N GLY A 55 0.95 11.34 4.42
CA GLY A 55 2.35 10.97 4.30
C GLY A 55 3.12 11.79 3.27
N LYS A 56 2.54 11.96 2.07
CA LYS A 56 3.13 12.81 1.03
C LYS A 56 3.17 14.28 1.45
N ALA A 57 2.10 14.80 2.06
CA ALA A 57 2.03 16.19 2.49
C ALA A 57 3.06 16.54 3.58
N LEU A 58 3.32 15.60 4.50
CA LEU A 58 4.30 15.76 5.58
C LEU A 58 5.74 15.39 5.14
N GLY A 59 5.92 14.85 3.94
CA GLY A 59 7.23 14.39 3.46
C GLY A 59 7.80 13.21 4.26
N CYS A 60 6.93 12.43 4.91
CA CYS A 60 7.34 11.27 5.72
C CYS A 60 7.24 9.92 4.99
N ILE A 61 6.77 9.91 3.73
CA ILE A 61 6.87 8.75 2.85
C ILE A 61 7.63 9.11 1.56
N LYS A 62 8.53 8.22 1.14
CA LYS A 62 9.34 8.32 -0.06
C LYS A 62 8.69 7.60 -1.23
N ASP A 63 9.23 7.82 -2.43
CA ASP A 63 8.67 7.23 -3.64
C ASP A 63 8.96 5.74 -3.77
N ASP A 64 9.93 5.19 -3.06
CA ASP A 64 10.30 3.77 -3.00
C ASP A 64 9.72 3.04 -1.78
N ASP A 65 9.06 3.75 -0.86
CA ASP A 65 8.45 3.15 0.33
C ASP A 65 7.31 2.20 -0.03
N VAL A 66 7.17 1.15 0.79
CA VAL A 66 6.05 0.20 0.78
C VAL A 66 5.33 0.32 2.12
N ARG A 67 3.99 0.41 2.10
CA ARG A 67 3.17 0.49 3.30
C ARG A 67 3.33 -0.79 4.12
N ASP A 68 3.64 -0.64 5.40
CA ASP A 68 3.69 -1.73 6.37
C ASP A 68 2.39 -1.73 7.19
N GLU A 69 1.54 -2.72 6.96
CA GLU A 69 0.24 -2.83 7.62
C GLU A 69 0.35 -3.26 9.09
N GLY A 70 1.49 -3.80 9.51
CA GLY A 70 1.68 -4.35 10.85
C GLY A 70 2.12 -3.32 11.90
N ARG A 71 2.33 -2.05 11.51
CA ARG A 71 2.81 -1.02 12.43
C ARG A 71 1.76 -0.61 13.46
N ALA A 72 2.23 -0.19 14.64
CA ALA A 72 1.37 0.31 15.71
C ALA A 72 0.84 1.75 15.47
N TYR A 73 1.28 2.40 14.39
CA TYR A 73 0.89 3.73 13.95
C TYR A 73 1.15 3.83 12.44
N ASP A 74 0.44 4.74 11.77
CA ASP A 74 0.45 4.83 10.31
C ASP A 74 1.72 5.52 9.78
N LEU A 75 2.12 6.65 10.37
CA LEU A 75 3.24 7.47 9.89
C LEU A 75 4.19 7.88 11.02
N ASP A 76 5.45 8.09 10.69
CA ASP A 76 6.47 8.69 11.56
C ASP A 76 7.15 9.84 10.85
N THR A 77 7.30 10.98 11.50
CA THR A 77 8.01 12.12 10.92
C THR A 77 9.51 12.03 11.16
N GLN A 78 10.30 12.79 10.42
CA GLN A 78 11.76 12.89 10.66
C GLN A 78 12.10 13.42 12.06
N ALA A 79 11.14 14.09 12.73
CA ALA A 79 11.27 14.57 14.11
C ALA A 79 10.87 13.52 15.17
N GLY A 80 10.50 12.29 14.76
CA GLY A 80 10.08 11.21 15.67
C GLY A 80 8.65 11.32 16.19
N VAL A 81 7.82 12.14 15.55
CA VAL A 81 6.38 12.22 15.88
C VAL A 81 5.62 11.11 15.16
N ARG A 82 4.98 10.24 15.94
CA ARG A 82 4.10 9.17 15.47
C ARG A 82 2.68 9.68 15.24
N ILE A 83 2.09 9.29 14.11
CA ILE A 83 0.80 9.80 13.65
C ILE A 83 -0.12 8.63 13.32
N GLU A 84 -1.33 8.68 13.86
CA GLU A 84 -2.46 7.84 13.45
C GLU A 84 -3.37 8.66 12.53
N VAL A 85 -3.68 8.14 11.35
CA VAL A 85 -4.52 8.77 10.35
C VAL A 85 -5.88 8.10 10.32
N LYS A 86 -6.93 8.88 10.59
CA LYS A 86 -8.33 8.42 10.48
C LYS A 86 -9.05 9.21 9.42
N SER A 87 -9.80 8.51 8.55
CA SER A 87 -10.62 9.13 7.51
C SER A 87 -12.11 9.07 7.87
N ALA A 88 -12.81 10.16 7.60
CA ALA A 88 -14.27 10.25 7.71
C ALA A 88 -14.82 10.85 6.41
N ALA A 89 -15.97 10.35 5.96
CA ALA A 89 -16.64 10.83 4.76
C ALA A 89 -18.15 10.77 4.92
N TYR A 90 -18.86 11.67 4.25
CA TYR A 90 -20.33 11.67 4.23
C TYR A 90 -20.91 10.52 3.39
N VAL A 91 -20.19 10.12 2.33
CA VAL A 91 -20.58 9.04 1.41
C VAL A 91 -19.51 7.96 1.44
N GLN A 92 -19.94 6.70 1.36
CA GLN A 92 -19.08 5.54 1.39
C GLN A 92 -19.69 4.38 0.60
N SER A 93 -18.85 3.66 -0.14
CA SER A 93 -19.17 2.36 -0.73
C SER A 93 -18.94 1.22 0.27
N TRP A 94 -19.82 0.21 0.20
CA TRP A 94 -19.83 -0.97 1.06
C TRP A 94 -19.31 -2.19 0.33
#